data_AF-A0A921N110-F1
#
_entry.id   AF-A0A921N110-F1
#
_cell.length_a   1.000
_cell.length_b   1.000
_cell.length_c   1.000
_cell.angle_alpha   90.00
_cell.angle_beta   90.00
_cell.angle_gamma   90.00
#
_symmetry.space_group_name_H-M   'P 1'
#
loop_
_entity.id
_entity.type
_entity.pdbx_description
1 polymer ?
#
loop_
_entity_poly.entity_id
_entity_poly.type
_entity_poly.pdbx_seq_one_letter_code
_entity_poly.pdbx_strand_id
1 'polypeptide(L)'
;MKRFVDIFKSNNKDLNNCQLPFGSDDCGKFLRQTYKNSINETIILDESLYECIEEYDEILSSISKLESQKKVIEHKIQSNLREYEIGFCKERKITWKSVTKTSVDTKKLREELPEIVDKYLKTTTSRVFRIGR
;
A
#
# COMPACT_ATOMS: atom_id res chain seq x y z
N MET A 1 20.08 -3.55 18.72
CA MET A 1 20.07 -3.59 17.24
C MET A 1 21.03 -4.64 16.64
N LYS A 2 22.29 -4.76 17.09
CA LYS A 2 23.22 -5.79 16.55
C LYS A 2 22.73 -7.23 16.73
N ARG A 3 22.18 -7.55 17.91
CA ARG A 3 21.65 -8.90 18.27
C ARG A 3 20.54 -9.43 17.35
N PHE A 4 19.77 -8.57 16.68
CA PHE A 4 18.69 -8.97 15.77
C PHE A 4 19.20 -9.29 14.36
N VAL A 5 20.24 -8.59 13.92
CA VAL A 5 20.88 -8.81 12.61
C VAL A 5 21.65 -10.13 12.61
N ASP A 6 22.25 -10.48 13.75
CA ASP A 6 23.01 -11.73 13.90
C ASP A 6 22.11 -12.97 13.92
N ILE A 7 20.88 -12.88 14.45
CA ILE A 7 19.88 -13.96 14.39
C ILE A 7 19.47 -14.27 12.94
N PHE A 8 19.35 -13.23 12.11
CA PHE A 8 18.88 -13.38 10.73
C PHE A 8 19.93 -14.00 9.80
N LYS A 9 21.22 -13.85 10.09
CA LYS A 9 22.31 -14.41 9.28
C LYS A 9 22.59 -15.89 9.55
N SER A 10 22.21 -16.42 10.71
CA SER A 10 22.50 -17.81 11.09
C SER A 10 21.44 -18.82 10.60
N ASN A 11 20.23 -18.39 10.26
CA ASN A 11 19.11 -19.29 9.94
C ASN A 11 18.57 -19.10 8.52
N ASN A 12 19.37 -19.49 7.51
CA ASN A 12 18.90 -19.66 6.13
C ASN A 12 17.82 -20.76 5.98
N LYS A 13 17.58 -21.56 7.03
CA LYS A 13 16.60 -22.66 7.05
C LYS A 13 15.20 -22.24 7.52
N ASP A 14 15.08 -21.06 8.14
CA ASP A 14 13.82 -20.61 8.78
C ASP A 14 13.02 -19.62 7.92
N LEU A 15 13.59 -19.14 6.80
CA LEU A 15 12.88 -18.32 5.82
C LEU A 15 11.70 -19.08 5.18
N ASN A 16 11.84 -20.40 5.01
CA ASN A 16 10.78 -21.26 4.50
C ASN A 16 9.75 -21.68 5.58
N ASN A 17 10.02 -21.42 6.87
CA ASN A 17 9.14 -21.86 7.96
C ASN A 17 8.41 -20.71 8.68
N CYS A 18 8.39 -19.50 8.08
CA CYS A 18 7.53 -18.38 8.49
C CYS A 18 7.43 -18.17 10.02
N GLN A 19 8.55 -18.16 10.76
CA GLN A 19 8.55 -17.94 12.21
C GLN A 19 9.45 -16.77 12.61
N LEU A 20 8.82 -15.58 12.59
CA LEU A 20 9.03 -14.29 13.30
C LEU A 20 7.90 -13.35 12.75
N PRO A 21 7.56 -12.16 13.32
CA PRO A 21 6.28 -11.48 13.04
C PRO A 21 6.18 -10.81 11.64
N PHE A 22 6.28 -11.61 10.59
CA PHE A 22 5.96 -11.25 9.21
C PHE A 22 4.49 -10.83 9.13
N GLY A 23 4.22 -9.73 8.42
CA GLY A 23 2.89 -9.09 8.39
C GLY A 23 2.76 -7.87 9.31
N SER A 24 3.70 -7.63 10.22
CA SER A 24 3.75 -6.38 11.00
C SER A 24 4.36 -5.20 10.20
N ASP A 25 3.94 -3.98 10.51
CA ASP A 25 4.50 -2.75 9.90
C ASP A 25 6.01 -2.60 10.20
N ASP A 26 6.46 -3.03 11.38
CA ASP A 26 7.86 -2.99 11.78
C ASP A 26 8.73 -3.95 10.95
N CYS A 27 8.23 -5.16 10.65
CA CYS A 27 8.89 -6.08 9.73
C CYS A 27 8.99 -5.47 8.33
N GLY A 28 7.92 -4.85 7.83
CA GLY A 28 7.91 -4.16 6.54
C GLY A 28 8.93 -3.01 6.47
N LYS A 29 9.03 -2.20 7.52
CA LYS A 29 10.05 -1.14 7.64
C LYS A 29 11.47 -1.71 7.66
N PHE A 30 11.69 -2.78 8.42
CA PHE A 30 12.98 -3.46 8.48
C PHE A 30 13.42 -3.96 7.11
N LEU A 31 12.56 -4.69 6.39
CA LEU A 31 12.87 -5.20 5.04
C LEU A 31 13.21 -4.05 4.07
N ARG A 32 12.44 -2.96 4.09
CA ARG A 32 12.70 -1.77 3.25
C ARG A 32 14.04 -1.09 3.57
N GLN A 33 14.46 -1.08 4.84
CA GLN A 33 15.73 -0.49 5.26
C GLN A 33 16.91 -1.41 4.92
N THR A 34 16.79 -2.70 5.24
CA THR A 34 17.82 -3.71 5.00
C THR A 34 18.13 -3.86 3.51
N TYR A 35 17.09 -3.89 2.68
CA TYR A 35 17.22 -4.05 1.23
C TYR A 35 17.05 -2.73 0.49
N LYS A 36 17.46 -1.59 1.05
CA LYS A 36 17.25 -0.27 0.43
C LYS A 36 17.94 -0.11 -0.93
N ASN A 37 19.17 -0.60 -1.05
CA ASN A 37 19.95 -0.55 -2.29
C ASN A 37 19.59 -1.77 -3.16
N SER A 38 19.26 -1.53 -4.43
CA SER A 38 18.90 -2.58 -5.39
C SER A 38 20.07 -2.94 -6.30
N ILE A 39 20.17 -4.22 -6.65
CA ILE A 39 21.01 -4.72 -7.74
C ILE A 39 20.08 -4.94 -8.95
N ASN A 40 20.49 -4.50 -10.13
CA ASN A 40 19.71 -4.68 -11.37
C ASN A 40 20.13 -5.99 -12.06
N GLU A 41 19.93 -7.09 -11.35
CA GLU A 41 20.20 -8.45 -11.81
C GLU A 41 18.98 -9.33 -11.52
N THR A 42 18.80 -10.36 -12.33
CA THR A 42 17.71 -11.32 -12.19
C THR A 42 18.20 -12.54 -11.42
N ILE A 43 17.42 -12.96 -10.43
CA ILE A 43 17.58 -14.24 -9.75
C ILE A 43 16.39 -15.13 -10.07
N ILE A 44 16.61 -16.44 -10.10
CA ILE A 44 15.53 -17.43 -10.13
C ILE A 44 15.16 -17.71 -8.68
N LEU A 45 13.91 -17.46 -8.32
CA LEU A 45 13.37 -17.78 -7.00
C LEU A 45 13.05 -19.28 -6.90
N ASP A 46 12.98 -19.79 -5.67
CA ASP A 46 12.61 -21.19 -5.41
C ASP A 46 11.16 -21.45 -5.84
N GLU A 47 10.92 -22.60 -6.46
CA GLU A 47 9.60 -23.06 -6.92
C GLU A 47 8.64 -23.26 -5.74
N SER A 48 9.16 -23.55 -4.55
CA SER A 48 8.35 -23.66 -3.32
C SER A 48 7.58 -22.38 -2.97
N LEU A 49 8.02 -21.20 -3.45
CA LEU A 49 7.31 -19.93 -3.24
C LEU A 49 6.08 -19.76 -4.14
N TYR A 50 5.90 -20.63 -5.13
CA TYR A 50 4.77 -20.53 -6.05
C TYR A 50 3.43 -20.70 -5.32
N GLU A 51 3.36 -21.59 -4.33
CA GLU A 51 2.17 -21.73 -3.47
C GLU A 51 1.80 -20.42 -2.76
N CYS A 52 2.80 -19.65 -2.31
CA CYS A 52 2.57 -18.33 -1.71
C CYS A 52 2.05 -17.29 -2.71
N ILE A 53 2.45 -17.39 -3.98
CA ILE A 53 1.98 -16.49 -5.05
C ILE A 53 0.53 -16.81 -5.40
N GLU A 54 0.16 -18.09 -5.48
CA GLU A 54 -1.23 -18.51 -5.70
C GLU A 54 -2.14 -18.04 -4.56
N GLU A 55 -1.72 -18.25 -3.30
CA GLU A 55 -2.45 -17.76 -2.14
C GLU A 55 -2.61 -16.23 -2.17
N TYR A 56 -1.56 -15.49 -2.55
CA TYR A 56 -1.61 -14.04 -2.71
C TYR A 56 -2.66 -13.60 -3.75
N ASP A 57 -2.71 -14.27 -4.90
CA ASP A 57 -3.68 -13.97 -5.96
C ASP A 57 -5.13 -14.27 -5.55
N GLU A 58 -5.35 -15.36 -4.80
CA GLU A 58 -6.65 -15.69 -4.23
C GLU A 58 -7.13 -14.65 -3.22
N ILE A 59 -6.21 -14.18 -2.35
CA ILE A 59 -6.49 -13.10 -1.39
C ILE A 59 -6.84 -11.82 -2.13
N LEU A 60 -6.07 -11.43 -3.16
CA LEU A 60 -6.37 -10.24 -3.97
C LEU A 60 -7.75 -10.32 -4.64
N SER A 61 -8.10 -11.49 -5.19
CA SER A 61 -9.43 -11.75 -5.76
C SER A 61 -10.53 -11.56 -4.72
N SER A 62 -10.30 -12.06 -3.50
CA SER A 62 -11.23 -11.93 -2.38
C SER A 62 -11.38 -10.47 -1.91
N ILE A 63 -10.28 -9.73 -1.80
CA ILE A 63 -10.28 -8.29 -1.49
C ILE A 63 -11.11 -7.53 -2.53
N SER A 64 -10.86 -7.77 -3.83
CA SER A 64 -11.60 -7.12 -4.91
C SER A 64 -13.11 -7.38 -4.84
N LYS A 65 -13.51 -8.62 -4.54
CA LYS A 65 -14.93 -8.98 -4.33
C LYS A 65 -15.54 -8.23 -3.13
N LEU A 66 -14.84 -8.19 -2.00
CA LEU A 66 -15.30 -7.50 -0.80
C LEU A 66 -15.38 -5.98 -1.00
N GLU A 67 -14.42 -5.38 -1.70
CA GLU A 67 -14.44 -3.97 -2.06
C GLU A 67 -15.64 -3.64 -2.98
N SER A 68 -15.92 -4.50 -3.95
CA SER A 68 -17.09 -4.37 -4.82
C SER A 68 -18.40 -4.43 -4.02
N GLN A 69 -18.54 -5.41 -3.11
CA GLN A 69 -19.69 -5.53 -2.23
C GLN A 69 -19.86 -4.30 -1.32
N LYS A 70 -18.76 -3.81 -0.73
CA LYS A 70 -18.75 -2.57 0.06
C LYS A 70 -19.25 -1.39 -0.76
N LYS A 71 -18.77 -1.21 -2.00
CA LYS A 71 -19.22 -0.13 -2.90
C LYS A 71 -20.71 -0.22 -3.22
N VAL A 72 -21.24 -1.42 -3.46
CA VAL A 72 -22.69 -1.62 -3.71
C VAL A 72 -23.51 -1.14 -2.51
N ILE A 73 -23.07 -1.46 -1.28
CA ILE A 73 -23.73 -1.00 -0.05
C ILE A 73 -23.61 0.53 0.10
N GLU A 74 -22.43 1.09 -0.14
CA GLU A 74 -22.20 2.54 -0.10
C GLU A 74 -23.10 3.29 -1.10
N HIS A 75 -23.19 2.81 -2.33
CA HIS A 75 -24.08 3.39 -3.35
C HIS A 75 -25.55 3.30 -2.94
N LYS A 76 -25.99 2.19 -2.34
CA LYS A 76 -27.35 2.06 -1.81
C LYS A 76 -27.61 3.10 -0.74
N ILE A 77 -26.68 3.31 0.19
CA ILE A 77 -26.82 4.33 1.25
C ILE A 77 -26.85 5.74 0.63
N GLN A 78 -25.91 6.06 -0.27
CA GLN A 78 -25.85 7.34 -0.95
C GLN A 78 -27.13 7.63 -1.78
N SER A 79 -27.65 6.63 -2.48
CA SER A 79 -28.91 6.76 -3.24
C SER A 79 -30.11 7.07 -2.35
N ASN A 80 -30.13 6.58 -1.12
CA ASN A 80 -31.17 6.91 -0.15
C ASN A 80 -30.92 8.28 0.50
N LEU A 81 -29.65 8.65 0.69
CA LEU A 81 -29.24 9.92 1.27
C LEU A 81 -29.44 11.11 0.31
N ARG A 82 -29.37 10.89 -1.01
CA ARG A 82 -29.60 11.89 -2.07
C ARG A 82 -28.79 13.17 -1.83
N GLU A 83 -29.46 14.31 -1.72
CA GLU A 83 -28.87 15.64 -1.52
C GLU A 83 -28.59 15.95 -0.04
N TYR A 84 -29.01 15.08 0.89
CA TYR A 84 -28.80 15.30 2.30
C TYR A 84 -27.37 14.96 2.70
N GLU A 85 -26.73 15.82 3.47
CA GLU A 85 -25.36 15.57 3.93
C GLU A 85 -25.29 14.64 5.15
N ILE A 86 -26.42 14.46 5.87
CA ILE A 86 -26.48 13.71 7.13
C ILE A 86 -27.72 12.82 7.12
N GLY A 87 -27.54 11.55 7.48
CA GLY A 87 -28.62 10.60 7.67
C GLY A 87 -28.41 9.80 8.97
N PHE A 88 -29.49 9.38 9.59
CA PHE A 88 -29.45 8.50 10.76
C PHE A 88 -30.12 7.18 10.44
N CYS A 89 -29.45 6.07 10.75
CA CYS A 89 -30.01 4.74 10.67
C CYS A 89 -29.81 4.05 12.02
N LYS A 90 -30.89 3.92 12.80
CA LYS A 90 -30.87 3.49 14.20
C LYS A 90 -29.85 4.34 15.00
N GLU A 91 -28.82 3.72 15.55
CA GLU A 91 -27.79 4.35 16.37
C GLU A 91 -26.61 4.90 15.55
N ARG A 92 -26.59 4.68 14.21
CA ARG A 92 -25.47 5.09 13.36
C ARG A 92 -25.78 6.38 12.61
N LYS A 93 -24.88 7.35 12.76
CA LYS A 93 -24.83 8.57 11.96
C LYS A 93 -24.03 8.32 10.68
N ILE A 94 -24.62 8.67 9.55
CA ILE A 94 -24.01 8.60 8.22
C ILE A 94 -23.84 10.04 7.73
N THR A 95 -22.68 10.37 7.17
CA THR A 95 -22.41 11.70 6.61
C THR A 95 -21.81 11.61 5.22
N TRP A 96 -22.35 12.39 4.29
CA TRP A 96 -21.83 12.57 2.94
C TRP A 96 -21.77 14.07 2.63
N LYS A 97 -20.77 14.74 3.21
CA LYS A 97 -20.61 16.19 3.11
C LYS A 97 -19.80 16.58 1.88
N SER A 98 -20.09 17.75 1.35
CA SER A 98 -19.22 18.41 0.39
C SER A 98 -17.86 18.72 1.03
N VAL A 99 -16.76 18.30 0.39
CA VAL A 99 -15.40 18.60 0.84
C VAL A 99 -14.71 19.40 -0.26
N THR A 100 -14.38 20.65 0.04
CA THR A 100 -13.59 21.50 -0.85
C THR A 100 -12.13 21.44 -0.42
N LYS A 101 -11.26 20.98 -1.31
CA LYS A 101 -9.81 20.97 -1.10
C LYS A 101 -9.16 21.94 -2.07
N THR A 102 -8.52 22.97 -1.54
CA THR A 102 -7.64 23.86 -2.31
C THR A 102 -6.22 23.28 -2.28
N SER A 103 -5.65 23.06 -3.46
CA SER A 103 -4.25 22.65 -3.61
C SER A 103 -3.59 23.49 -4.68
N VAL A 104 -2.28 23.69 -4.55
CA VAL A 104 -1.47 24.39 -5.56
C VAL A 104 -1.54 23.62 -6.89
N ASP A 105 -1.84 24.34 -7.97
CA ASP A 105 -1.78 23.77 -9.32
C ASP A 105 -0.31 23.63 -9.73
N THR A 106 0.25 22.46 -9.43
CA THR A 106 1.65 22.15 -9.70
C THR A 106 1.97 22.06 -11.19
N LYS A 107 0.98 21.95 -12.08
CA LYS A 107 1.20 21.97 -13.52
C LYS A 107 1.39 23.41 -13.99
N LYS A 108 0.43 24.29 -13.69
CA LYS A 108 0.54 25.72 -14.01
C LYS A 108 1.78 26.36 -13.38
N LEU A 109 2.09 26.01 -12.14
CA LEU A 109 3.29 26.52 -11.47
C LEU A 109 4.58 26.12 -12.20
N ARG A 110 4.63 24.92 -12.81
CA ARG A 110 5.78 24.46 -13.59
C ARG A 110 5.86 25.15 -14.96
N GLU A 111 4.73 25.48 -15.56
CA GLU A 111 4.66 26.21 -16.83
C GLU A 111 5.04 27.69 -16.67
N GLU A 112 4.52 28.35 -15.64
CA GLU A 112 4.73 29.79 -15.41
C GLU A 112 6.07 30.09 -14.74
N LEU A 113 6.51 29.25 -13.80
CA LEU A 113 7.69 29.50 -12.94
C LEU A 113 8.56 28.23 -12.79
N PRO A 114 9.12 27.68 -13.89
CA PRO A 114 9.92 26.46 -13.85
C PRO A 114 11.15 26.59 -12.93
N GLU A 115 11.80 27.76 -12.91
CA GLU A 115 13.00 28.01 -12.10
C GLU A 115 12.71 27.90 -10.59
N ILE A 116 11.52 28.34 -10.17
CA ILE A 116 11.09 28.21 -8.78
C ILE A 116 10.80 26.74 -8.47
N VAL A 117 10.09 26.04 -9.36
CA VAL A 117 9.78 24.62 -9.16
C VAL A 117 11.07 23.81 -8.98
N ASP A 118 12.05 24.00 -9.86
CA ASP A 118 13.32 23.27 -9.83
C ASP A 118 14.10 23.50 -8.53
N LYS A 119 14.05 24.72 -7.98
CA LYS A 119 14.67 25.04 -6.67
C LYS A 119 14.07 24.24 -5.51
N TYR A 120 12.82 23.81 -5.61
CA TYR A 120 12.11 23.07 -4.56
C TYR A 120 11.93 21.58 -4.88
N LEU A 121 12.48 21.08 -5.99
CA LEU A 121 12.43 19.65 -6.29
C LEU A 121 13.34 18.86 -5.35
N LYS A 122 12.76 17.86 -4.68
CA LYS A 122 13.50 16.87 -3.90
C LYS A 122 13.32 15.49 -4.53
N THR A 123 14.39 14.95 -5.09
CA THR A 123 14.41 13.58 -5.61
C THR A 123 14.62 12.59 -4.45
N THR A 124 13.70 11.64 -4.29
CA THR A 124 13.86 10.53 -3.35
C THR A 124 13.65 9.23 -4.10
N THR A 125 14.62 8.31 -4.00
CA THR A 125 14.52 6.98 -4.59
C THR A 125 14.04 5.97 -3.55
N SER A 126 13.12 5.10 -3.95
CA SER A 126 12.60 4.02 -3.10
C SER A 126 12.37 2.75 -3.94
N ARG A 127 12.49 1.59 -3.31
CA ARG A 127 12.15 0.30 -3.92
C ARG A 127 10.67 0.02 -3.69
N VAL A 128 9.98 -0.40 -4.74
CA VAL A 128 8.55 -0.74 -4.70
C VAL A 128 8.41 -2.25 -4.91
N PHE A 129 7.63 -2.90 -4.03
CA PHE A 129 7.26 -4.29 -4.19
C PHE A 129 6.03 -4.41 -5.10
N ARG A 130 6.10 -5.28 -6.11
CA ARG A 130 5.00 -5.59 -7.02
C ARG A 130 5.11 -7.05 -7.43
N ILE A 131 3.98 -7.74 -7.47
CA ILE A 131 3.84 -9.05 -8.10
C ILE A 131 3.11 -8.81 -9.42
N GLY A 132 3.71 -9.24 -10.52
CA GLY A 132 3.10 -9.16 -11.86
C GLY A 132 2.27 -10.42 -12.14
N ARG A 133 1.33 -10.30 -13.08
CA ARG A 133 0.53 -11.41 -13.60
C ARG A 133 0.86 -11.63 -15.07
#